data_AF-A0A1I5Q5M9-F1
#
_entry.id   AF-A0A1I5Q5M9-F1
#
_cell.length_a   1.000
_cell.length_b   1.000
_cell.length_c   1.000
_cell.angle_alpha   90.00
_cell.angle_beta   90.00
_cell.angle_gamma   90.00
#
_symmetry.space_group_name_H-M   'P 1'
#
loop_
_entity.id
_entity.type
_entity.pdbx_description
1 polymer ?
#
loop_
_entity_poly.entity_id
_entity_poly.type
_entity_poly.pdbx_seq_one_letter_code
_entity_poly.pdbx_strand_id
1 'polypeptide(L)'
;MKVAIASDAESFFMKREMNRYLRPAALQINNLGSQTQTKTSLKQSQQEMIEALQTGTVDRGILLVTSDKAVTFNQACIRAVHGLDHAAEIVDEDVNLLIMVTDKMTKKAMVETMLTFLAVADFDTPANSSLKPAFVSEAAVDTNQVRTCD
;
A
#
# COMPACT_ATOMS: atom_id res chain seq x y z
N MET A 1 -1.23 9.39 -2.22
CA MET A 1 -0.87 7.99 -1.95
C MET A 1 0.04 7.41 -3.02
N LYS A 2 1.23 6.96 -2.62
CA LYS A 2 2.20 6.18 -3.39
C LYS A 2 1.98 4.70 -3.10
N VAL A 3 1.85 3.89 -4.14
CA VAL A 3 1.53 2.46 -4.01
C VAL A 3 2.61 1.62 -4.66
N ALA A 4 3.12 0.61 -3.96
CA ALA A 4 3.92 -0.44 -4.57
C ALA A 4 3.03 -1.61 -4.99
N ILE A 5 3.33 -2.21 -6.14
CA ILE A 5 2.75 -3.49 -6.55
C ILE A 5 3.86 -4.47 -6.92
N ALA A 6 3.83 -5.67 -6.35
CA ALA A 6 4.78 -6.74 -6.61
C ALA A 6 4.05 -8.08 -6.81
N SER A 7 4.75 -9.04 -7.40
CA SER A 7 4.21 -10.38 -7.61
C SER A 7 5.30 -11.44 -7.66
N ASP A 8 4.92 -12.69 -7.48
CA ASP A 8 5.73 -13.81 -7.94
C ASP A 8 5.65 -13.97 -9.47
N ALA A 9 6.41 -14.94 -9.98
CA ALA A 9 6.50 -15.26 -11.40
C ALA A 9 5.16 -15.66 -12.01
N GLU A 10 4.39 -16.49 -11.30
CA GLU A 10 3.10 -17.02 -11.76
C GLU A 10 2.03 -15.93 -11.80
N SER A 11 2.05 -15.00 -10.84
CA SER A 11 1.10 -13.89 -10.77
C SER A 11 1.48 -12.68 -11.63
N PHE A 12 2.55 -12.75 -12.44
CA PHE A 12 3.07 -11.64 -13.24
C PHE A 12 2.02 -10.99 -14.15
N PHE A 13 1.26 -11.80 -14.88
CA PHE A 13 0.22 -11.26 -15.78
C PHE A 13 -0.91 -10.58 -15.00
N MET A 14 -1.27 -11.13 -13.84
CA MET A 14 -2.27 -10.53 -12.97
C MET A 14 -1.78 -9.21 -12.41
N LYS A 15 -0.50 -9.09 -12.02
CA LYS A 15 0.12 -7.82 -11.62
C LYS A 15 -0.03 -6.76 -12.70
N ARG A 16 0.28 -7.12 -13.95
CA ARG A 16 0.17 -6.19 -15.08
C ARG A 16 -1.26 -5.72 -15.30
N GLU A 17 -2.23 -6.62 -15.13
CA GLU A 17 -3.66 -6.28 -15.19
C GLU A 17 -4.07 -5.37 -14.02
N MET A 18 -3.75 -5.73 -12.77
CA MET A 18 -4.11 -4.95 -11.59
C MET A 18 -3.49 -3.54 -11.61
N ASN A 19 -2.25 -3.41 -12.11
CA ASN A 19 -1.60 -2.11 -12.28
C ASN A 19 -2.43 -1.14 -13.15
N ARG A 20 -3.22 -1.64 -14.11
CA ARG A 20 -4.12 -0.78 -14.91
C ARG A 20 -5.24 -0.16 -14.06
N TYR A 21 -5.76 -0.91 -13.10
CA TYR A 21 -6.83 -0.47 -12.19
C TYR A 21 -6.31 0.40 -11.04
N LEU A 22 -5.00 0.38 -10.76
CA LEU A 22 -4.38 1.25 -9.76
C LEU A 22 -4.24 2.71 -10.19
N ARG A 23 -4.08 2.97 -11.49
CA ARG A 23 -3.87 4.32 -12.04
C ARG A 23 -4.89 5.37 -11.59
N PRO A 24 -6.21 5.08 -11.50
CA PRO A 24 -7.18 6.05 -11.01
C PRO A 24 -7.13 6.27 -9.49
N ALA A 25 -6.56 5.34 -8.71
CA ALA A 25 -6.58 5.38 -7.24
C ALA A 25 -5.24 5.79 -6.60
N ALA A 26 -4.12 5.63 -7.33
CA ALA A 26 -2.78 5.93 -6.83
C ALA A 26 -2.17 7.14 -7.55
N LEU A 27 -1.55 8.06 -6.79
CA LEU A 27 -0.81 9.20 -7.36
C LEU A 27 0.48 8.75 -8.03
N GLN A 28 1.13 7.74 -7.45
CA GLN A 28 2.36 7.15 -7.95
C GLN A 28 2.31 5.64 -7.75
N ILE A 29 2.71 4.89 -8.78
CA ILE A 29 2.76 3.43 -8.72
C ILE A 29 4.19 2.96 -8.95
N ASN A 30 4.76 2.32 -7.93
CA ASN A 30 6.06 1.67 -8.02
C ASN A 30 5.84 0.19 -8.35
N ASN A 31 6.18 -0.19 -9.57
CA ASN A 31 6.07 -1.57 -10.03
C ASN A 31 7.33 -2.34 -9.62
N LEU A 32 7.25 -3.03 -8.48
CA LEU A 32 8.34 -3.79 -7.88
C LEU A 32 8.33 -5.25 -8.32
N GLY A 33 9.42 -5.95 -8.05
CA GLY A 33 9.62 -7.34 -8.38
C GLY A 33 9.68 -7.58 -9.88
N SER A 34 8.99 -8.63 -10.35
CA SER A 34 9.20 -9.12 -11.71
C SER A 34 8.75 -8.18 -12.82
N GLN A 35 9.70 -7.69 -13.61
CA GLN A 35 9.44 -7.00 -14.88
C GLN A 35 9.09 -7.99 -16.01
N THR A 36 9.41 -9.27 -15.81
CA THR A 36 9.22 -10.35 -16.80
C THR A 36 8.88 -11.66 -16.10
N GLN A 37 8.02 -12.49 -16.67
CA GLN A 37 7.51 -13.74 -16.06
C GLN A 37 8.57 -14.68 -15.44
N THR A 38 9.82 -14.69 -15.90
CA THR A 38 10.81 -15.72 -15.54
C THR A 38 11.91 -15.28 -14.57
N LYS A 39 11.95 -14.03 -14.10
CA LYS A 39 13.17 -13.49 -13.45
C LYS A 39 13.10 -13.22 -11.96
N THR A 40 11.94 -13.28 -11.32
CA THR A 40 11.83 -12.81 -9.92
C THR A 40 11.18 -13.84 -9.03
N SER A 41 11.93 -14.21 -7.99
CA SER A 41 11.41 -15.04 -6.92
C SER A 41 10.46 -14.26 -6.03
N LEU A 42 9.53 -14.95 -5.39
CA LEU A 42 8.67 -14.35 -4.38
C LEU A 42 9.48 -13.64 -3.28
N LYS A 43 10.59 -14.25 -2.83
CA LYS A 43 11.47 -13.67 -1.79
C LYS A 43 12.03 -12.32 -2.20
N GLN A 44 12.43 -12.17 -3.45
CA GLN A 44 12.92 -10.89 -3.96
C GLN A 44 11.79 -9.85 -3.97
N SER A 45 10.61 -10.19 -4.48
CA SER A 45 9.44 -9.31 -4.48
C SER A 45 9.02 -8.90 -3.06
N GLN A 46 9.13 -9.79 -2.08
CA GLN A 46 8.90 -9.49 -0.66
C GLN A 46 9.93 -8.51 -0.13
N GLN A 47 11.22 -8.76 -0.38
CA GLN A 47 12.30 -7.90 0.11
C GLN A 47 12.18 -6.47 -0.43
N GLU A 48 11.93 -6.32 -1.73
CA GLU A 48 11.73 -5.01 -2.36
C GLU A 48 10.49 -4.30 -1.80
N MET A 49 9.40 -5.04 -1.54
CA MET A 49 8.19 -4.50 -0.93
C MET A 49 8.43 -4.01 0.51
N ILE A 50 9.15 -4.81 1.30
CA ILE A 50 9.54 -4.47 2.68
C ILE A 50 10.33 -3.18 2.70
N GLU A 51 11.37 -3.11 1.86
CA GLU A 51 12.24 -1.94 1.79
C GLU A 51 11.46 -0.68 1.37
N ALA A 52 10.59 -0.80 0.37
CA ALA A 52 9.77 0.32 -0.09
C ALA A 52 8.83 0.85 1.00
N LEU A 53 8.22 -0.04 1.80
CA LEU A 53 7.32 0.32 2.90
C LEU A 53 8.09 0.90 4.09
N GLN A 54 9.20 0.28 4.50
CA GLN A 54 9.98 0.75 5.65
C GLN A 54 10.68 2.08 5.42
N THR A 55 11.12 2.34 4.20
CA THR A 55 11.75 3.62 3.83
C THR A 55 10.74 4.75 3.62
N GLY A 56 9.44 4.47 3.64
CA GLY A 56 8.40 5.44 3.28
C GLY A 56 8.43 5.86 1.80
N THR A 57 9.10 5.07 0.95
CA THR A 57 9.10 5.30 -0.50
C THR A 57 7.69 5.10 -1.07
N VAL A 58 6.92 4.19 -0.46
CA VAL A 58 5.49 3.99 -0.74
C VAL A 58 4.70 3.99 0.55
N ASP A 59 3.43 4.41 0.47
CA ASP A 59 2.51 4.46 1.61
C ASP A 59 1.81 3.10 1.79
N ARG A 60 1.48 2.43 0.67
CA ARG A 60 0.81 1.12 0.67
C ARG A 60 1.46 0.15 -0.30
N GLY A 61 1.41 -1.13 0.04
CA GLY A 61 1.92 -2.24 -0.75
C GLY A 61 0.82 -3.21 -1.17
N ILE A 62 0.94 -3.75 -2.37
CA ILE A 62 0.09 -4.82 -2.89
C ILE A 62 0.98 -5.95 -3.40
N LEU A 63 0.83 -7.14 -2.82
CA LEU A 63 1.57 -8.33 -3.22
C LEU A 63 0.61 -9.38 -3.79
N LEU A 64 0.87 -9.82 -5.01
CA LEU A 64 0.13 -10.88 -5.69
C LEU A 64 0.92 -12.19 -5.66
N VAL A 65 0.28 -13.24 -5.16
CA VAL A 65 0.90 -14.56 -4.99
C VAL A 65 -0.06 -15.67 -5.43
N THR A 66 0.47 -16.86 -5.69
CA THR A 66 -0.31 -18.09 -5.83
C THR A 66 -0.41 -18.82 -4.49
N SER A 67 -1.47 -19.63 -4.31
CA SER A 67 -1.86 -20.19 -3.00
C SER A 67 -0.93 -21.26 -2.43
N ASP A 68 0.01 -21.74 -3.24
CA ASP A 68 1.07 -22.66 -2.82
C ASP A 68 2.10 -21.99 -1.89
N LYS A 69 2.08 -20.66 -1.80
CA LYS A 69 3.03 -19.86 -1.02
C LYS A 69 2.36 -19.25 0.20
N ALA A 70 2.60 -19.87 1.36
CA ALA A 70 2.31 -19.24 2.65
C ALA A 70 3.20 -18.00 2.80
N VAL A 71 2.61 -16.82 2.59
CA VAL A 71 3.32 -15.55 2.72
C VAL A 71 2.97 -14.93 4.07
N THR A 72 3.99 -14.76 4.90
CA THR A 72 3.88 -14.06 6.17
C THR A 72 4.87 -12.91 6.18
N PHE A 73 4.43 -11.76 6.68
CA PHE A 73 5.26 -10.59 6.91
C PHE A 73 5.34 -10.36 8.42
N ASN A 74 6.47 -10.71 9.03
CA ASN A 74 6.74 -10.47 10.45
C ASN A 74 7.82 -9.39 10.59
N GLN A 75 7.52 -8.18 10.12
CA GLN A 75 8.45 -7.06 10.22
C GLN A 75 7.82 -5.91 11.00
N ALA A 76 8.65 -5.21 11.78
CA ALA A 76 8.23 -4.01 12.47
C ALA A 76 7.71 -2.97 11.46
N CYS A 77 6.59 -2.33 11.78
CA CYS A 77 5.93 -1.30 10.96
C CYS A 77 5.28 -1.79 9.65
N ILE A 78 5.17 -3.10 9.41
CA ILE A 78 4.38 -3.64 8.29
C ILE A 78 3.22 -4.43 8.86
N ARG A 79 1.99 -4.03 8.52
CA ARG A 79 0.78 -4.78 8.82
C ARG A 79 0.19 -5.30 7.51
N ALA A 80 0.23 -6.62 7.36
CA ALA A 80 -0.21 -7.32 6.16
C ALA A 80 -1.56 -8.00 6.38
N VAL A 81 -2.46 -7.86 5.41
CA VAL A 81 -3.76 -8.55 5.39
C VAL A 81 -3.88 -9.45 4.17
N HIS A 82 -4.54 -10.59 4.33
CA HIS A 82 -4.86 -11.49 3.22
C HIS A 82 -6.26 -11.17 2.67
N GLY A 83 -6.34 -10.73 1.42
CA GLY A 83 -7.58 -10.30 0.77
C GLY A 83 -8.56 -11.42 0.39
N LEU A 84 -8.33 -12.65 0.87
CA LEU A 84 -9.09 -13.85 0.52
C LEU A 84 -10.41 -13.96 1.30
N ASP A 85 -10.44 -13.56 2.57
CA ASP A 85 -11.59 -13.77 3.47
C ASP A 85 -11.91 -12.58 4.39
N HIS A 86 -11.06 -11.55 4.45
CA HIS A 86 -11.13 -10.54 5.51
C HIS A 86 -11.37 -9.12 4.99
N ALA A 87 -12.49 -8.91 4.29
CA ALA A 87 -12.93 -7.56 3.91
C ALA A 87 -13.04 -6.60 5.12
N ALA A 88 -13.32 -7.13 6.32
CA ALA A 88 -13.37 -6.36 7.56
C ALA A 88 -11.99 -5.92 8.08
N GLU A 89 -10.94 -6.71 7.87
CA GLU A 89 -9.56 -6.36 8.28
C GLU A 89 -8.91 -5.38 7.31
N ILE A 90 -9.39 -5.33 6.06
CA ILE A 90 -8.96 -4.33 5.07
C ILE A 90 -9.35 -2.91 5.51
N VAL A 91 -10.38 -2.77 6.36
CA VAL A 91 -10.88 -1.49 6.89
C VAL A 91 -10.02 -0.98 8.06
N ASP A 92 -9.08 -1.78 8.58
CA ASP A 92 -8.14 -1.30 9.59
C ASP A 92 -7.17 -0.29 8.95
N GLU A 93 -7.17 0.94 9.49
CA GLU A 93 -6.39 2.07 9.00
C GLU A 93 -4.88 1.80 9.07
N ASP A 94 -4.43 0.93 9.98
CA ASP A 94 -3.01 0.62 10.18
C ASP A 94 -2.45 -0.38 9.14
N VAL A 95 -3.29 -0.98 8.29
CA VAL A 95 -2.85 -1.97 7.29
C VAL A 95 -2.21 -1.26 6.12
N ASN A 96 -0.92 -1.51 5.91
CA ASN A 96 -0.13 -0.92 4.82
C ASN A 96 0.28 -1.95 3.75
N LEU A 97 -0.05 -3.22 3.90
CA LEU A 97 0.23 -4.26 2.90
C LEU A 97 -0.99 -5.18 2.65
N LEU A 98 -1.43 -5.26 1.40
CA LEU A 98 -2.45 -6.20 0.95
C LEU A 98 -1.81 -7.39 0.21
N ILE A 99 -2.13 -8.61 0.63
CA ILE A 99 -1.72 -9.84 -0.04
C ILE A 99 -2.94 -10.46 -0.72
N MET A 100 -2.87 -10.63 -2.04
CA MET A 100 -3.92 -11.25 -2.85
C MET A 100 -3.44 -12.57 -3.44
N VAL A 101 -4.29 -13.59 -3.33
CA VAL A 101 -4.00 -14.95 -3.79
C VAL A 101 -4.73 -15.20 -5.12
N THR A 102 -3.98 -15.11 -6.21
CA THR A 102 -4.50 -14.95 -7.57
C THR A 102 -5.25 -16.15 -8.13
N ASP A 103 -4.92 -17.36 -7.68
CA ASP A 103 -5.56 -18.62 -8.08
C ASP A 103 -6.84 -18.92 -7.27
N LYS A 104 -7.05 -18.21 -6.16
CA LYS A 104 -8.25 -18.35 -5.31
C LYS A 104 -9.23 -17.18 -5.44
N MET A 105 -8.86 -16.12 -6.14
CA MET A 105 -9.69 -14.94 -6.32
C MET A 105 -10.04 -14.74 -7.79
N THR A 106 -11.28 -14.35 -8.07
CA THR A 106 -11.65 -13.91 -9.42
C THR A 106 -11.04 -12.53 -9.71
N LYS A 107 -10.83 -12.21 -10.99
CA LYS A 107 -10.34 -10.87 -11.40
C LYS A 107 -11.21 -9.74 -10.81
N LYS A 108 -12.54 -9.91 -10.84
CA LYS A 108 -13.48 -8.93 -10.29
C LYS A 108 -13.26 -8.74 -8.79
N ALA A 109 -13.19 -9.85 -8.04
CA ALA A 109 -12.94 -9.80 -6.60
C ALA A 109 -11.60 -9.11 -6.27
N MET A 110 -10.51 -9.42 -7.00
CA MET A 110 -9.22 -8.76 -6.79
C MET A 110 -9.29 -7.24 -7.00
N VAL A 111 -9.99 -6.78 -8.04
CA VAL A 111 -10.15 -5.34 -8.28
C VAL A 111 -10.96 -4.69 -7.16
N GLU A 112 -12.07 -5.30 -6.74
CA GLU A 112 -12.91 -4.78 -5.65
C GLU A 112 -12.14 -4.73 -4.32
N THR A 113 -11.45 -5.80 -3.95
CA THR A 113 -10.60 -5.87 -2.75
C THR A 113 -9.49 -4.83 -2.79
N MET A 114 -8.81 -4.69 -3.93
CA MET A 114 -7.73 -3.72 -4.10
C MET A 114 -8.23 -2.28 -3.99
N LEU A 115 -9.36 -1.94 -4.64
CA LEU A 115 -9.92 -0.60 -4.56
C LEU A 115 -10.45 -0.30 -3.16
N THR A 116 -11.03 -1.28 -2.47
CA THR A 116 -11.47 -1.14 -1.08
C THR A 116 -10.29 -0.83 -0.17
N PHE A 117 -9.19 -1.57 -0.29
CA PHE A 117 -7.95 -1.33 0.46
C PHE A 117 -7.36 0.06 0.24
N LEU A 118 -7.46 0.59 -0.98
CA LEU A 118 -6.96 1.92 -1.32
C LEU A 118 -7.92 3.05 -0.95
N ALA A 119 -9.20 2.74 -0.76
CA ALA A 119 -10.23 3.71 -0.38
C ALA A 119 -10.28 3.97 1.14
N VAL A 120 -9.61 3.16 1.94
CA VAL A 120 -9.41 3.42 3.37
C VAL A 120 -8.44 4.61 3.51
N ALA A 121 -9.01 5.81 3.58
CA ALA A 121 -8.36 7.03 4.09
C ALA A 121 -8.19 6.86 5.61
N ASP A 122 -7.13 7.25 6.31
CA ASP A 122 -6.07 8.23 6.07
C ASP A 122 -4.74 7.69 6.62
N PHE A 123 -3.68 7.60 5.79
CA PHE A 123 -2.33 7.74 6.32
C PHE A 123 -1.97 9.21 6.16
N ASP A 124 -2.15 9.99 7.22
CA ASP A 124 -1.73 11.39 7.30
C ASP A 124 -0.28 11.49 6.82
N THR A 125 -0.11 12.09 5.64
CA THR A 125 1.21 12.35 5.08
C THR A 125 1.74 13.59 5.83
N PRO A 126 2.86 13.54 6.57
CA PRO A 126 3.42 14.74 7.15
C PRO A 126 4.13 15.51 6.04
N ALA A 127 3.39 16.32 5.30
CA ALA A 127 3.96 17.22 4.31
C ALA A 127 3.22 18.57 4.32
N ASN A 128 3.91 19.56 4.89
CA ASN A 128 3.79 20.99 4.65
C ASN A 128 2.47 21.70 4.99
N SER A 129 2.64 22.62 5.92
CA SER A 129 1.88 23.84 6.13
C SER A 129 1.41 24.56 4.84
N SER A 130 0.25 25.23 4.97
CA SER A 130 -0.41 26.17 4.04
C SER A 130 -1.28 25.50 2.98
N LEU A 131 -2.61 25.64 2.96
CA LEU A 131 -3.41 26.85 3.15
C LEU A 131 -4.77 26.50 3.78
N LYS A 132 -5.10 27.11 4.92
CA LYS A 132 -6.49 27.22 5.38
C LYS A 132 -7.22 28.24 4.49
N PRO A 133 -8.47 27.99 4.04
CA PRO A 133 -9.27 29.04 3.45
C PRO A 133 -9.55 30.11 4.52
N ALA A 134 -9.25 31.35 4.19
CA ALA A 134 -9.46 32.51 5.04
C ALA A 134 -10.95 32.66 5.37
N PHE A 135 -11.33 32.35 6.60
CA PHE A 135 -12.51 32.90 7.23
C PHE A 135 -12.07 33.71 8.45
N VAL A 136 -12.40 34.99 8.38
CA VAL A 136 -12.05 36.05 9.32
C VAL A 136 -12.80 35.84 10.63
N SER A 137 -12.11 35.92 11.77
CA SER A 137 -12.54 36.64 12.99
C SER A 137 -11.39 36.73 13.99
N GLU A 138 -11.21 37.93 14.53
CA GLU A 138 -10.11 38.42 15.39
C GLU A 138 -10.01 37.82 16.80
N ALA A 139 -8.81 38.01 17.38
CA ALA A 139 -8.42 38.01 18.80
C ALA A 139 -8.20 36.60 19.44
N ALA A 140 -7.12 36.28 20.17
CA ALA A 140 -6.08 37.08 20.83
C ALA A 140 -4.89 36.17 21.26
N VAL A 141 -3.69 36.76 21.35
CA VAL A 141 -2.60 36.52 22.35
C VAL A 141 -1.76 35.22 22.31
N ASP A 142 -0.52 35.39 21.83
CA ASP A 142 0.78 35.09 22.46
C ASP A 142 0.96 33.79 23.31
N THR A 143 1.81 32.84 22.88
CA THR A 143 3.17 32.61 23.44
C THR A 143 3.90 31.41 22.80
N ASN A 144 5.21 31.59 22.64
CA ASN A 144 6.27 30.61 22.34
C ASN A 144 6.15 29.22 22.99
N GLN A 145 6.50 28.15 22.24
CA GLN A 145 7.57 27.24 22.69
C GLN A 145 8.05 26.28 21.57
N VAL A 146 9.36 26.34 21.35
CA VAL A 146 10.19 25.45 20.53
C VAL A 146 10.36 24.12 21.28
N ARG A 147 10.23 22.98 20.59
CA ARG A 147 10.77 21.70 21.04
C ARG A 147 11.45 20.95 19.90
N THR A 148 12.75 20.76 20.06
CA THR A 148 13.63 19.82 19.37
C THR A 148 13.41 18.40 19.90
N CYS A 149 13.53 17.40 19.03
CA CYS A 149 13.54 15.98 19.42
C CYS A 149 15.00 15.48 19.46
N ASP A 150 15.40 14.90 20.59
CA ASP A 150 16.47 13.89 20.69
C ASP A 150 15.88 12.51 20.34
#